data_AF-A0A916DP71-F1
#
_entry.id   AF-A0A916DP71-F1
#
_cell.length_a   1.000
_cell.length_b   1.000
_cell.length_c   1.000
_cell.angle_alpha   90.00
_cell.angle_beta   90.00
_cell.angle_gamma   90.00
#
_symmetry.space_group_name_H-M   'P 1'
#
loop_
_entity.id
_entity.type
_entity.pdbx_description
1 polymer ?
#
loop_
_entity_poly.entity_id
_entity_poly.type
_entity_poly.pdbx_seq_one_letter_code
_entity_poly.pdbx_strand_id
1 'polypeptide(L)' 'MPTINQLVRHGRETEITKSKSPALQGGPQRRGVCTRVYTTTPKKP' A
#
# COMPACT_ATOMS: atom_id res chain seq x y z
N MET A 1 21.72 1.45 19.99
CA MET A 1 22.43 0.60 19.02
C MET A 1 22.41 -0.84 19.53
N PRO A 2 21.90 -1.80 18.75
CA PRO A 2 21.84 -3.19 19.19
C PRO A 2 23.19 -3.91 19.08
N THR A 3 23.45 -4.85 20.00
CA THR A 3 24.66 -5.69 19.98
C THR A 3 24.49 -6.87 19.01
N ILE A 4 25.60 -7.49 18.59
CA ILE A 4 25.58 -8.64 17.68
C ILE A 4 24.74 -9.78 18.25
N ASN A 5 24.87 -10.08 19.55
CA ASN A 5 24.08 -11.13 20.21
C ASN A 5 22.56 -10.83 20.22
N GLN A 6 22.16 -9.56 20.24
CA GLN A 6 20.75 -9.18 20.12
C GLN A 6 20.22 -9.45 18.71
N LEU A 7 21.02 -9.14 17.68
CA LEU A 7 20.65 -9.40 16.28
C LEU A 7 20.62 -10.90 15.93
N VAL A 8 21.49 -11.70 16.57
CA VAL A 8 21.50 -13.16 16.40
C VAL A 8 20.26 -13.81 17.02
N ARG A 9 19.79 -13.30 18.18
CA ARG A 9 18.57 -13.80 18.84
C ARG A 9 17.28 -13.23 18.25
N HIS A 10 17.32 -11.97 17.84
CA HIS A 10 16.21 -11.22 17.26
C HIS A 10 16.73 -10.46 16.03
N GLY A 11 16.55 -11.08 14.86
CA GLY A 11 16.91 -10.46 13.58
C GLY A 11 16.18 -9.14 13.35
N ARG A 12 16.67 -8.36 12.38
CA ARG A 12 15.95 -7.14 11.96
C ARG A 12 14.76 -7.54 11.09
N GLU A 13 13.62 -6.93 11.36
CA GLU A 13 12.45 -7.01 10.50
C GLU A 13 12.40 -5.81 9.57
N THR A 14 11.98 -6.05 8.33
CA THR A 14 11.69 -4.97 7.38
C THR A 14 10.27 -4.48 7.59
N GLU A 15 10.06 -3.16 7.47
CA GLU A 15 8.72 -2.60 7.55
C GLU A 15 7.90 -3.01 6.31
N ILE A 16 6.70 -3.55 6.55
CA ILE A 16 5.78 -3.92 5.48
C ILE A 16 5.03 -2.66 5.03
N THR A 17 5.27 -2.22 3.80
CA THR A 17 4.55 -1.09 3.19
C THR A 17 3.33 -1.58 2.39
N LYS A 18 2.19 -0.91 2.56
CA LYS A 18 0.98 -1.20 1.78
C LYS A 18 0.94 -0.33 0.52
N SER A 19 0.55 -0.92 -0.60
CA SER A 19 0.30 -0.15 -1.82
C SER A 19 -0.88 0.79 -1.64
N LYS A 20 -0.75 2.03 -2.12
CA LYS A 20 -1.86 2.98 -2.22
C LYS A 20 -2.92 2.55 -3.25
N SER A 21 -2.58 1.59 -4.12
CA SER A 21 -3.42 1.12 -5.22
C SER A 21 -3.56 -0.42 -5.22
N PRO A 22 -4.20 -1.02 -4.20
CA PRO A 22 -4.30 -2.49 -4.08
C PRO A 22 -5.14 -3.12 -5.20
N ALA A 23 -6.12 -2.38 -5.74
CA ALA A 23 -7.00 -2.88 -6.79
C ALA A 23 -6.25 -3.30 -8.07
N LEU A 24 -5.07 -2.71 -8.34
CA LEU A 24 -4.26 -3.00 -9.53
C LEU A 24 -3.45 -4.30 -9.44
N GLN A 25 -3.22 -4.84 -8.24
CA GLN A 25 -2.38 -6.03 -7.97
C GLN A 25 -1.08 -6.07 -8.80
N GLY A 26 -0.35 -4.96 -8.86
CA GLY A 26 0.93 -4.87 -9.58
C GLY A 26 0.84 -4.68 -11.11
N GLY A 27 -0.36 -4.69 -11.69
CA GLY A 27 -0.56 -4.37 -13.11
C GLY A 27 -0.64 -2.86 -13.38
N PRO A 28 -0.29 -2.40 -14.60
CA PRO A 28 -0.38 -0.98 -14.95
C PRO A 28 -1.83 -0.51 -15.17
N GLN A 29 -2.74 -1.38 -15.64
CA GLN A 29 -4.17 -1.10 -15.80
C GLN A 29 -5.02 -2.35 -15.55
N ARG A 30 -6.31 -2.15 -15.24
CA ARG A 30 -7.33 -3.21 -15.16
C ARG A 30 -8.65 -2.76 -15.78
N ARG A 31 -9.32 -3.66 -16.52
CA ARG A 31 -10.66 -3.43 -17.09
C ARG A 31 -11.72 -3.64 -16.01
N GLY A 32 -12.80 -2.87 -16.06
CA GLY A 32 -13.95 -2.98 -15.15
C GLY A 32 -15.22 -2.38 -15.78
N VAL A 33 -16.38 -2.63 -15.15
CA VAL A 33 -17.69 -2.11 -15.59
C VAL A 33 -18.20 -1.13 -14.53
N CYS A 34 -18.77 0.01 -14.97
CA CYS A 34 -19.33 1.02 -14.07
C CYS A 34 -20.62 0.51 -13.41
N THR A 35 -20.67 0.52 -12.08
CA THR A 35 -21.87 0.15 -11.31
C THR A 35 -22.84 1.33 -11.13
N ARG A 36 -22.32 2.56 -11.12
CA ARG A 36 -23.09 3.81 -11.00
C ARG A 36 -22.37 4.95 -11.70
N VAL A 37 -23.12 5.87 -12.31
CA VAL A 37 -22.61 7.10 -12.94
C VAL A 37 -23.24 8.31 -12.23
N TYR A 38 -22.42 9.20 -11.68
CA TYR A 38 -22.85 10.40 -10.95
C TYR A 38 -21.71 11.45 -10.89
N THR A 39 -21.99 12.65 -10.38
CA THR A 39 -21.04 13.75 -10.24
C THR A 39 -20.67 14.02 -8.76
N THR A 40 -19.46 14.53 -8.49
CA THR A 40 -18.95 14.86 -7.14
C THR A 40 -18.40 16.28 -7.07
N THR A 41 -18.67 17.01 -5.99
CA THR A 41 -18.10 18.34 -5.74
C THR A 41 -16.67 18.25 -5.17
N PRO A 42 -15.71 19.10 -5.58
CA PRO A 42 -14.34 19.04 -5.10
C PRO A 42 -14.20 19.54 -3.65
N LYS A 43 -13.09 19.17 -2.99
CA LYS A 43 -12.74 19.72 -1.68
C LYS A 43 -12.43 21.22 -1.82
N LYS A 44 -12.86 22.02 -0.84
CA LYS A 44 -12.55 23.44 -0.76
C LYS A 44 -11.01 23.65 -0.78
N PRO A 45 -10.50 24.65 -1.51
CA PRO A 45 -9.10 25.06 -1.41
C PRO A 45 -8.74 25.49 0.01
#